data_AF-A0A838HAL8-F1
#
_entry.id   AF-A0A838HAL8-F1
#
_cell.length_a   1.000
_cell.length_b   1.000
_cell.length_c   1.000
_cell.angle_alpha   90.00
_cell.angle_beta   90.00
_cell.angle_gamma   90.00
#
_symmetry.space_group_name_H-M   'P 1'
#
loop_
_entity.id
_entity.type
_entity.pdbx_description
1 polymer ?
#
loop_
_entity_poly.entity_id
_entity_poly.type
_entity_poly.pdbx_seq_one_letter_code
_entity_poly.pdbx_strand_id
1 'polypeptide(L)'
;VQVLPTLELLGQSVRQEGLPFELAARHSLPLPSLFSLAFPRPALPGGALAGPAAKESMPWLLSVYAGLVVSWLATLALTGRRRRWTLFWSATALLGVLLALGSHSPVYRLAFDTLPGFRSIRYPEKFLLLTAFALPALAAAGLERLLAGGISRRALAPGAALAAASGAGSLIWMREAMRPPAAEALAHAVPVFAATGALLLLAASRRAAARQTGAALCALAAFDLALPARAVNPSVPWSFYARPWVASVLERRAEDPRTYRIRSTPLASDMEQVAVVTRARLLSNHYLFQQSLAPNLGEMFGYLQHDGMSGIETRATADQIDALVAADPARGMRLLRLMGVRYVATSLPLPPREVTRVATHPEIPVSVMRLRAPLSRAYLVGRWERRPDARSGLGRALEPDFPLAESVVLDRVPGTVQPDPSWTWGSLRARWGASRLTFEVAVPRASVLVVTDSHYPGWRATLDGAPVPILLANGFGRAVAIPPGRHRVIFRYRPRSFEVGAVLSGAMLVSMATLAFGRRRTAGVTLASCARAPAVHPAASPGSPAGRHEQAPELEGAA
;
A
#
# COMPACT_ATOMS: atom_id res chain seq x y z
N VAL A 1 -14.95 5.96 7.58
CA VAL A 1 -14.76 4.73 8.37
C VAL A 1 -13.29 4.51 8.74
N GLN A 2 -12.34 4.66 7.82
CA GLN A 2 -10.92 4.30 8.06
C GLN A 2 -10.12 5.28 8.94
N VAL A 3 -10.42 6.58 8.92
CA VAL A 3 -9.60 7.60 9.61
C VAL A 3 -9.46 7.34 11.12
N LEU A 4 -10.56 7.08 11.83
CA LEU A 4 -10.51 6.88 13.28
C LEU A 4 -9.77 5.59 13.69
N PRO A 5 -10.02 4.42 13.08
CA PRO A 5 -9.18 3.23 13.31
C PRO A 5 -7.71 3.46 13.02
N THR A 6 -7.36 4.22 11.96
CA THR A 6 -5.96 4.55 11.67
C THR A 6 -5.33 5.41 12.76
N LEU A 7 -6.05 6.40 13.31
CA LEU A 7 -5.56 7.21 14.43
C LEU A 7 -5.36 6.38 15.70
N GLU A 8 -6.26 5.43 15.98
CA GLU A 8 -6.10 4.48 17.09
C GLU A 8 -4.86 3.61 16.89
N LEU A 9 -4.65 3.08 15.68
CA LEU A 9 -3.46 2.30 15.33
C LEU A 9 -2.17 3.10 15.46
N LEU A 10 -2.17 4.36 15.02
CA LEU A 10 -1.01 5.25 15.18
C LEU A 10 -0.64 5.42 16.66
N GLY A 11 -1.62 5.55 17.55
CA GLY A 11 -1.41 5.60 19.00
C GLY A 11 -0.87 4.30 19.63
N GLN A 12 -1.01 3.17 18.94
CA GLN A 12 -0.46 1.87 19.37
C GLN A 12 0.86 1.50 18.66
N SER A 13 1.30 2.36 17.74
CA SER A 13 2.42 2.09 16.85
C SER A 13 3.73 2.69 17.33
N VAL A 14 4.82 2.25 16.71
CA VAL A 14 6.14 2.91 16.83
C VAL A 14 6.17 4.33 16.25
N ARG A 15 5.06 4.82 15.65
CA ARG A 15 4.92 6.17 15.08
C ARG A 15 4.23 7.15 16.01
N GLN A 16 3.80 6.73 17.21
CA GLN A 16 3.06 7.60 18.14
C GLN A 16 3.81 8.92 18.43
N GLU A 17 5.12 8.86 18.60
CA GLU A 17 5.96 10.02 18.94
C GLU A 17 6.51 10.76 17.70
N GLY A 18 6.14 10.30 16.50
CA GLY A 18 6.78 10.72 15.25
C GLY A 18 8.13 10.05 15.03
N LEU A 19 8.77 10.36 13.90
CA LEU A 19 10.11 9.90 13.57
C LEU A 19 11.13 11.03 13.77
N PRO A 20 12.40 10.71 14.05
CA PRO A 20 13.51 11.63 13.80
C PRO A 20 13.55 12.06 12.33
N PHE A 21 13.99 13.29 12.07
CA PHE A 21 14.00 13.85 10.71
C PHE A 21 14.86 13.02 9.76
N GLU A 22 16.01 12.56 10.22
CA GLU A 22 16.97 11.75 9.46
C GLU A 22 16.34 10.44 9.00
N LEU A 23 15.52 9.82 9.86
CA LEU A 23 14.80 8.60 9.53
C LEU A 23 13.62 8.85 8.60
N ALA A 24 12.89 9.96 8.80
CA ALA A 24 11.79 10.35 7.93
C ALA A 24 12.30 10.67 6.51
N ALA A 25 13.40 11.42 6.40
CA ALA A 25 14.00 11.91 5.17
C ALA A 25 14.98 10.92 4.49
N ARG A 26 15.24 9.74 5.07
CA ARG A 26 16.22 8.76 4.56
C ARG A 26 16.05 8.42 3.07
N HIS A 27 14.82 8.35 2.57
CA HIS A 27 14.51 8.12 1.14
C HIS A 27 13.96 9.38 0.48
N SER A 28 14.79 10.42 0.51
CA SER A 28 14.57 11.64 -0.25
C SER A 28 14.88 11.39 -1.72
N LEU A 29 14.09 11.97 -2.62
CA LEU A 29 14.35 11.89 -4.05
C LEU A 29 15.72 12.53 -4.35
N PRO A 30 16.68 11.78 -4.91
CA PRO A 30 17.95 12.37 -5.33
C PRO A 30 17.70 13.39 -6.45
N LEU A 31 18.37 14.54 -6.40
CA LEU A 31 18.23 15.60 -7.43
C LEU A 31 18.40 15.07 -8.87
N PRO A 32 19.37 14.19 -9.18
CA PRO A 32 19.50 13.65 -10.54
C PRO A 32 18.28 12.86 -11.03
N SER A 33 17.45 12.32 -10.12
CA SER A 33 16.23 11.59 -10.49
C SER A 33 15.14 12.47 -11.10
N LEU A 34 15.23 13.80 -10.96
CA LEU A 34 14.32 14.71 -11.65
C LEU A 34 14.47 14.66 -13.17
N PHE A 35 15.68 14.43 -13.67
CA PHE A 35 15.91 14.26 -15.12
C PHE A 35 15.16 13.06 -15.66
N SER A 36 14.90 12.06 -14.81
CA SER A 36 14.21 10.83 -15.17
C SER A 36 12.70 10.94 -15.21
N LEU A 37 12.11 12.08 -14.83
CA LEU A 37 10.68 12.33 -15.01
C LEU A 37 10.31 12.38 -16.49
N ALA A 38 11.15 13.02 -17.32
CA ALA A 38 10.92 13.20 -18.75
C ALA A 38 11.88 12.40 -19.63
N PHE A 39 12.91 11.75 -19.07
CA PHE A 39 13.80 10.87 -19.81
C PHE A 39 13.81 9.46 -19.19
N PRO A 40 13.58 8.40 -19.96
CA PRO A 40 13.55 7.05 -19.41
C PRO A 40 14.95 6.67 -18.94
N ARG A 41 15.10 6.36 -17.66
CA ARG A 41 16.31 5.66 -17.20
C ARG A 41 16.25 4.23 -17.69
N PRO A 42 17.35 3.66 -18.20
CA PRO A 42 17.38 2.24 -18.40
C PRO A 42 17.18 1.57 -17.04
N ALA A 43 16.33 0.55 -17.00
CA ALA A 43 16.27 -0.30 -15.82
C ALA A 43 17.69 -0.83 -15.57
N LEU A 44 18.22 -0.57 -14.39
CA LEU A 44 19.54 -1.08 -14.02
C LEU A 44 19.54 -2.61 -14.27
N PRO A 45 20.52 -3.16 -15.03
CA PRO A 45 20.65 -4.59 -15.23
C PRO A 45 20.82 -5.24 -13.87
N GLY A 46 19.77 -5.93 -13.43
CA GLY A 46 19.64 -6.35 -12.05
C GLY A 46 19.25 -5.18 -11.16
N GLY A 47 17.96 -5.14 -10.79
CA GLY A 47 17.53 -4.44 -9.59
C GLY A 47 18.52 -4.74 -8.47
N ALA A 48 19.20 -3.70 -7.99
CA ALA A 48 20.14 -3.79 -6.88
C ALA A 48 19.34 -4.09 -5.60
N LEU A 49 18.79 -5.29 -5.50
CA LEU A 49 17.90 -5.74 -4.43
C LEU A 49 18.67 -6.51 -3.33
N ALA A 50 20.00 -6.63 -3.45
CA ALA A 50 20.80 -7.51 -2.59
C ALA A 50 22.11 -6.89 -2.08
N GLY A 51 22.10 -5.60 -1.70
CA GLY A 51 23.25 -4.98 -1.01
C GLY A 51 22.80 -4.02 0.10
N PRO A 52 23.51 -3.93 1.25
CA PRO A 52 23.26 -2.92 2.28
C PRO A 52 23.28 -1.50 1.72
N ALA A 53 24.24 -1.20 0.83
CA ALA A 53 24.34 0.06 0.11
C ALA A 53 23.17 0.31 -0.87
N ALA A 54 22.52 -0.75 -1.34
CA ALA A 54 21.38 -0.65 -2.24
C ALA A 54 20.06 -0.40 -1.48
N LYS A 55 19.92 -0.87 -0.23
CA LYS A 55 18.79 -0.52 0.64
C LYS A 55 18.79 0.94 1.08
N GLU A 56 19.97 1.54 1.25
CA GLU A 56 20.11 2.96 1.62
C GLU A 56 19.98 3.89 0.40
N SER A 57 20.26 3.40 -0.81
CA SER A 57 20.14 4.16 -2.07
C SER A 57 18.93 3.79 -2.92
N MET A 58 18.07 2.87 -2.45
CA MET A 58 16.88 2.45 -3.16
C MET A 58 15.76 3.50 -3.05
N PRO A 59 15.32 4.09 -4.16
CA PRO A 59 13.98 4.59 -4.21
C PRO A 59 13.02 3.39 -4.21
N TRP A 60 12.02 3.40 -3.34
CA TRP A 60 10.86 2.49 -3.44
C TRP A 60 10.06 2.70 -4.73
N LEU A 61 10.45 3.69 -5.54
CA LEU A 61 10.03 3.95 -6.91
C LEU A 61 11.08 3.43 -7.88
N LEU A 62 10.86 2.25 -8.46
CA LEU A 62 11.76 1.64 -9.46
C LEU A 62 11.94 2.49 -10.72
N SER A 63 10.94 3.31 -11.04
CA SER A 63 10.98 4.31 -12.08
C SER A 63 10.14 5.51 -11.67
N VAL A 64 10.65 6.70 -11.94
CA VAL A 64 9.91 7.97 -11.81
C VAL A 64 9.53 8.53 -13.19
N TYR A 65 9.70 7.75 -14.25
CA TYR A 65 9.41 8.18 -15.61
C TYR A 65 7.92 8.42 -15.83
N ALA A 66 7.58 9.66 -16.18
CA ALA A 66 6.21 10.09 -16.42
C ALA A 66 5.83 10.08 -17.91
N GLY A 67 6.77 9.78 -18.81
CA GLY A 67 6.60 9.83 -20.26
C GLY A 67 7.12 11.14 -20.84
N LEU A 68 7.93 11.04 -21.88
CA LEU A 68 8.45 12.16 -22.66
C LEU A 68 7.31 12.88 -23.39
N VAL A 69 6.40 12.11 -24.01
CA VAL A 69 5.24 12.66 -24.72
C VAL A 69 4.33 13.42 -23.75
N VAL A 70 4.06 12.81 -22.59
CA VAL A 70 3.23 13.39 -21.52
C VAL A 70 3.87 14.66 -20.99
N SER A 71 5.18 14.65 -20.73
CA SER A 71 5.93 15.82 -20.24
C SER A 71 5.89 16.98 -21.25
N TRP A 72 6.08 16.71 -22.53
CA TRP A 72 6.03 17.75 -23.57
C TRP A 72 4.61 18.34 -23.69
N LEU A 73 3.58 17.50 -23.72
CA LEU A 73 2.18 17.96 -23.71
C LEU A 73 1.85 18.76 -22.45
N ALA A 74 2.37 18.38 -21.28
CA ALA A 74 2.16 19.13 -20.04
C ALA A 74 2.74 20.56 -20.12
N THR A 75 3.91 20.75 -20.74
CA THR A 75 4.47 22.10 -20.94
C THR A 75 3.64 22.96 -21.89
N LEU A 76 2.96 22.34 -22.87
CA LEU A 76 2.09 23.05 -23.80
C LEU A 76 0.86 23.66 -23.09
N ALA A 77 0.40 23.04 -22.00
CA ALA A 77 -0.69 23.58 -21.17
C ALA A 77 -0.32 24.92 -20.52
N LEU A 78 0.97 25.12 -20.19
CA LEU A 78 1.48 26.33 -19.51
C LEU A 78 1.36 27.59 -20.37
N THR A 79 1.40 27.43 -21.69
CA THR A 79 1.32 28.57 -22.60
C THR A 79 -0.13 28.98 -22.92
N GLY A 80 -1.13 28.35 -22.28
CA GLY A 80 -2.56 28.36 -22.65
C GLY A 80 -3.44 29.40 -21.93
N ARG A 81 -4.73 29.45 -22.29
CA ARG A 81 -5.70 30.43 -21.76
C ARG A 81 -6.37 30.02 -20.43
N ARG A 82 -6.47 28.72 -20.11
CA ARG A 82 -7.11 28.22 -18.86
C ARG A 82 -6.19 28.33 -17.65
N ARG A 83 -5.83 29.56 -17.27
CA ARG A 83 -4.80 29.84 -16.26
C ARG A 83 -5.05 29.19 -14.90
N ARG A 84 -6.29 29.16 -14.39
CA ARG A 84 -6.60 28.63 -13.04
C ARG A 84 -6.41 27.11 -12.93
N TRP A 85 -6.92 26.35 -13.90
CA TRP A 85 -6.79 24.89 -13.91
C TRP A 85 -5.34 24.45 -14.11
N THR A 86 -4.65 25.07 -15.08
CA THR A 86 -3.23 24.83 -15.31
C THR A 86 -2.41 25.19 -14.07
N LEU A 87 -2.66 26.34 -13.44
CA LEU A 87 -1.97 26.76 -12.23
C LEU A 87 -2.15 25.77 -11.08
N PHE A 88 -3.37 25.28 -10.84
CA PHE A 88 -3.66 24.30 -9.80
C PHE A 88 -2.82 23.02 -9.98
N TRP A 89 -2.83 22.44 -11.18
CA TRP A 89 -2.08 21.21 -11.45
C TRP A 89 -0.57 21.45 -11.50
N SER A 90 -0.11 22.59 -12.01
CA SER A 90 1.31 22.95 -11.95
C SER A 90 1.79 23.15 -10.52
N ALA A 91 1.01 23.81 -9.66
CA ALA A 91 1.32 23.96 -8.24
C ALA A 91 1.32 22.60 -7.52
N THR A 92 0.37 21.71 -7.85
CA THR A 92 0.31 20.36 -7.31
C THR A 92 1.53 19.53 -7.73
N ALA A 93 1.92 19.60 -9.01
CA ALA A 93 3.11 18.92 -9.52
C ALA A 93 4.39 19.42 -8.85
N LEU A 94 4.53 20.74 -8.70
CA LEU A 94 5.66 21.39 -8.04
C LEU A 94 5.72 21.02 -6.56
N LEU A 95 4.60 21.08 -5.84
CA LEU A 95 4.52 20.69 -4.43
C LEU A 95 4.93 19.22 -4.25
N GLY A 96 4.47 18.34 -5.13
CA GLY A 96 4.88 16.93 -5.14
C GLY A 96 6.39 16.75 -5.24
N VAL A 97 7.04 17.46 -6.17
CA VAL A 97 8.50 17.45 -6.33
C VAL A 97 9.20 18.04 -5.10
N LEU A 98 8.76 19.20 -4.61
CA LEU A 98 9.39 19.89 -3.48
C LEU A 98 9.28 19.08 -2.19
N LEU A 99 8.18 18.37 -1.96
CA LEU A 99 8.07 17.43 -0.85
C LEU A 99 8.89 16.16 -1.11
N ALA A 100 8.94 15.68 -2.36
CA ALA A 100 9.69 14.48 -2.72
C ALA A 100 11.20 14.60 -2.53
N LEU A 101 11.75 15.80 -2.74
CA LEU A 101 13.16 16.10 -2.52
C LEU A 101 13.61 15.95 -1.06
N GLY A 102 12.67 15.90 -0.10
CA GLY A 102 12.96 15.57 1.30
C GLY A 102 14.06 16.44 1.92
N SER A 103 15.18 15.84 2.31
CA SER A 103 16.34 16.54 2.89
C SER A 103 16.96 17.60 1.95
N HIS A 104 16.73 17.51 0.64
CA HIS A 104 17.21 18.48 -0.35
C HIS A 104 16.25 19.68 -0.55
N SER A 105 15.15 19.77 0.21
CA SER A 105 14.13 20.81 0.05
C SER A 105 13.68 21.40 1.39
N PRO A 106 13.69 22.74 1.53
CA PRO A 106 13.18 23.39 2.74
C PRO A 106 11.67 23.20 2.92
N VAL A 107 10.92 22.91 1.86
CA VAL A 107 9.46 22.71 1.93
C VAL A 107 9.10 21.46 2.73
N TYR A 108 9.82 20.35 2.51
CA TYR A 108 9.62 19.14 3.28
C TYR A 108 9.99 19.37 4.75
N ARG A 109 11.10 20.08 5.02
CA ARG A 109 11.51 20.41 6.39
C ARG A 109 10.47 21.26 7.11
N LEU A 110 9.97 22.31 6.46
CA LEU A 110 8.91 23.15 7.00
C LEU A 110 7.65 22.35 7.31
N ALA A 111 7.22 21.50 6.37
CA ALA A 111 6.06 20.62 6.57
C ALA A 111 6.27 19.68 7.76
N PHE A 112 7.47 19.09 7.88
CA PHE A 112 7.83 18.19 8.98
C PHE A 112 7.84 18.86 10.35
N ASP A 113 8.30 20.10 10.45
CA ASP A 113 8.39 20.83 11.72
C ASP A 113 7.06 21.49 12.13
N THR A 114 6.18 21.82 11.17
CA THR A 114 4.97 22.63 11.45
C THR A 114 3.65 21.88 11.32
N LEU A 115 3.53 20.88 10.43
CA LEU A 115 2.24 20.22 10.17
C LEU A 115 2.00 19.08 11.18
N PRO A 116 0.88 19.11 11.93
CA PRO A 116 0.54 18.04 12.87
C PRO A 116 0.46 16.68 12.17
N GLY A 117 1.10 15.66 12.76
CA GLY A 117 1.12 14.30 12.23
C GLY A 117 2.09 14.08 11.06
N PHE A 118 2.67 15.12 10.45
CA PHE A 118 3.59 14.97 9.32
C PHE A 118 4.89 14.24 9.72
N ARG A 119 5.30 14.37 10.99
CA ARG A 119 6.41 13.61 11.59
C ARG A 119 6.25 12.09 11.54
N SER A 120 5.03 11.59 11.33
CA SER A 120 4.78 10.15 11.16
C SER A 120 5.03 9.66 9.73
N ILE A 121 5.14 10.56 8.74
CA ILE A 121 5.34 10.23 7.33
C ILE A 121 6.81 9.93 7.06
N ARG A 122 7.09 8.89 6.28
CA ARG A 122 8.43 8.54 5.79
C ARG A 122 8.45 8.43 4.27
N TYR A 123 9.66 8.42 3.72
CA TYR A 123 9.93 8.22 2.29
C TYR A 123 9.40 9.38 1.45
N PRO A 124 10.02 10.57 1.58
CA PRO A 124 9.61 11.79 0.88
C PRO A 124 9.35 11.55 -0.60
N GLU A 125 10.20 10.78 -1.29
CA GLU A 125 10.05 10.48 -2.72
C GLU A 125 8.64 10.05 -3.17
N LYS A 126 7.83 9.45 -2.28
CA LYS A 126 6.45 9.04 -2.56
C LYS A 126 5.50 10.23 -2.80
N PHE A 127 5.87 11.44 -2.38
CA PHE A 127 5.14 12.67 -2.75
C PHE A 127 5.16 12.95 -4.26
N LEU A 128 6.06 12.29 -5.04
CA LEU A 128 5.97 12.27 -6.50
C LEU A 128 4.63 11.71 -7.00
N LEU A 129 3.86 10.98 -6.19
CA LEU A 129 2.50 10.58 -6.55
C LEU A 129 1.64 11.80 -6.93
N LEU A 130 1.80 12.95 -6.24
CA LEU A 130 1.12 14.19 -6.59
C LEU A 130 1.52 14.67 -7.99
N THR A 131 2.81 14.62 -8.30
CA THR A 131 3.35 14.95 -9.63
C THR A 131 2.86 13.96 -10.70
N ALA A 132 2.83 12.67 -10.39
CA ALA A 132 2.35 11.62 -11.29
C ALA A 132 0.86 11.74 -11.62
N PHE A 133 0.04 12.25 -10.69
CA PHE A 133 -1.38 12.57 -10.97
C PHE A 133 -1.54 13.90 -11.73
N ALA A 134 -0.70 14.89 -11.43
CA ALA A 134 -0.82 16.22 -12.02
C ALA A 134 -0.35 16.28 -13.49
N LEU A 135 0.70 15.54 -13.85
CA LEU A 135 1.26 15.56 -15.20
C LEU A 135 0.27 15.09 -16.29
N PRO A 136 -0.49 13.99 -16.14
CA PRO A 136 -1.54 13.61 -17.08
C PRO A 136 -2.64 14.66 -17.22
N ALA A 137 -3.04 15.32 -16.13
CA ALA A 137 -4.05 16.39 -16.16
C ALA A 137 -3.55 17.61 -16.96
N LEU A 138 -2.27 17.98 -16.79
CA LEU A 138 -1.62 19.01 -17.60
C LEU A 138 -1.47 18.58 -19.06
N ALA A 139 -1.04 17.33 -19.31
CA ALA A 139 -0.90 16.80 -20.66
C ALA A 139 -2.24 16.78 -21.41
N ALA A 140 -3.34 16.42 -20.75
CA ALA A 140 -4.68 16.49 -21.31
C ALA A 140 -5.07 17.92 -21.71
N ALA A 141 -4.75 18.92 -20.87
CA ALA A 141 -4.97 20.33 -21.21
C ALA A 141 -4.09 20.80 -22.40
N GLY A 142 -2.86 20.29 -22.49
CA GLY A 142 -1.98 20.51 -23.64
C GLY A 142 -2.53 19.88 -24.92
N LEU A 143 -3.05 18.66 -24.83
CA LEU A 143 -3.68 17.95 -25.94
C LEU A 143 -4.98 18.65 -26.39
N GLU A 144 -5.84 19.08 -25.46
CA GLU A 144 -7.06 19.84 -25.78
C GLU A 144 -6.72 21.10 -26.59
N ARG A 145 -5.65 21.79 -26.20
CA ARG A 145 -5.15 22.95 -26.96
C ARG A 145 -4.67 22.56 -28.35
N LEU A 146 -3.94 21.46 -28.48
CA LEU A 146 -3.48 20.96 -29.76
C LEU A 146 -4.64 20.66 -30.70
N LEU A 147 -5.67 20.01 -30.17
CA LEU A 147 -6.89 19.68 -30.91
C LEU A 147 -7.70 20.92 -31.30
N ALA A 148 -7.70 21.98 -30.47
CA ALA A 148 -8.33 23.26 -30.80
C ALA A 148 -7.64 23.99 -31.98
N GLY A 149 -6.37 23.68 -32.23
CA GLY A 149 -5.52 24.28 -33.26
C GLY A 149 -4.98 25.67 -32.89
N GLY A 150 -4.16 26.25 -33.78
CA GLY A 150 -3.58 27.59 -33.56
C GLY A 150 -2.42 27.63 -32.57
N ILE A 151 -1.66 26.53 -32.47
CA ILE A 151 -0.41 26.50 -31.69
C ILE A 151 0.71 27.10 -32.53
N SER A 152 1.41 28.10 -31.98
CA SER A 152 2.63 28.62 -32.61
C SER A 152 3.82 27.68 -32.37
N ARG A 153 4.76 27.60 -33.33
CA ARG A 153 5.98 26.79 -33.16
C ARG A 153 6.77 27.17 -31.90
N ARG A 154 6.75 28.45 -31.50
CA ARG A 154 7.38 28.93 -30.26
C ARG A 154 6.78 28.32 -29.00
N ALA A 155 5.50 27.96 -29.00
CA ALA A 155 4.86 27.32 -27.86
C ALA A 155 5.37 25.89 -27.60
N LEU A 156 6.09 25.28 -28.56
CA LEU A 156 6.68 23.95 -28.42
C LEU A 156 8.07 23.97 -27.76
N ALA A 157 8.74 25.13 -27.74
CA ALA A 157 10.12 25.28 -27.28
C ALA A 157 10.33 24.87 -25.81
N PRO A 158 9.44 25.20 -24.84
CA PRO A 158 9.64 24.82 -23.44
C PRO A 158 9.75 23.30 -23.24
N GLY A 159 8.92 22.52 -23.93
CA GLY A 159 8.98 21.06 -23.81
C GLY A 159 10.15 20.44 -24.55
N ALA A 160 10.59 21.02 -25.68
CA ALA A 160 11.83 20.62 -26.34
C ALA A 160 13.05 20.87 -25.42
N ALA A 161 13.10 22.04 -24.77
CA ALA A 161 14.14 22.39 -23.82
C ALA A 161 14.12 21.47 -22.59
N LEU A 162 12.94 21.17 -22.04
CA LEU A 162 12.78 20.24 -20.92
C LEU A 162 13.32 18.84 -21.29
N ALA A 163 12.90 18.31 -22.44
CA ALA A 163 13.35 17.01 -22.93
C ALA A 163 14.87 16.96 -23.17
N ALA A 164 15.45 17.99 -23.80
CA ALA A 164 16.87 18.08 -24.04
C ALA A 164 17.67 18.19 -22.73
N ALA A 165 17.22 19.01 -21.78
CA ALA A 165 17.83 19.14 -20.45
C ALA A 165 17.75 17.83 -19.65
N SER A 166 16.60 17.15 -19.67
CA SER A 166 16.41 15.84 -19.06
C SER A 166 17.28 14.76 -19.70
N GLY A 167 17.45 14.78 -21.02
CA GLY A 167 18.35 13.87 -21.74
C GLY A 167 19.82 14.13 -21.39
N ALA A 168 20.28 15.38 -21.45
CA ALA A 168 21.65 15.75 -21.10
C ALA A 168 21.98 15.43 -19.63
N GLY A 169 21.10 15.81 -18.70
CA GLY A 169 21.26 15.51 -17.27
C GLY A 169 21.28 14.01 -16.98
N SER A 170 20.46 13.23 -17.70
CA SER A 170 20.50 11.76 -17.60
C SER A 170 21.81 11.20 -18.13
N LEU A 171 22.32 11.68 -19.27
CA LEU A 171 23.59 11.22 -19.84
C LEU A 171 24.80 11.53 -18.97
N ILE A 172 24.86 12.75 -18.41
CA ILE A 172 25.92 13.14 -17.47
C ILE A 172 25.92 12.20 -16.26
N TRP A 173 24.75 11.99 -15.65
CA TRP A 173 24.62 11.08 -14.52
C TRP A 173 25.03 9.64 -14.87
N MET A 174 24.66 9.16 -16.06
CA MET A 174 25.00 7.79 -16.50
C MET A 174 26.50 7.60 -16.75
N ARG A 175 27.17 8.64 -17.26
CA ARG A 175 28.63 8.66 -17.41
C ARG A 175 29.32 8.54 -16.06
N GLU A 176 28.86 9.30 -15.06
CA GLU A 176 29.41 9.26 -13.71
C GLU A 176 29.10 7.94 -12.98
N ALA A 177 27.95 7.33 -13.29
CA ALA A 177 27.49 6.10 -12.65
C ALA A 177 28.12 4.79 -13.17
N MET A 178 29.01 4.84 -14.18
CA MET A 178 29.79 3.68 -14.70
C MET A 178 28.95 2.41 -14.97
N ARG A 179 27.80 2.51 -15.67
CA ARG A 179 26.93 1.34 -15.94
C ARG A 179 26.45 1.22 -17.41
N PRO A 180 26.46 0.01 -17.99
CA PRO A 180 26.10 -0.25 -19.40
C PRO A 180 24.60 -0.52 -19.58
N PRO A 181 23.75 0.52 -19.64
CA PRO A 181 22.63 0.49 -20.58
C PRO A 181 22.27 1.88 -21.17
N ALA A 182 23.25 2.78 -21.32
CA ALA A 182 23.03 4.07 -21.98
C ALA A 182 22.48 3.96 -23.41
N ALA A 183 22.97 2.96 -24.15
CA ALA A 183 22.54 2.71 -25.51
C ALA A 183 21.05 2.37 -25.62
N GLU A 184 20.51 1.54 -24.72
CA GLU A 184 19.08 1.14 -24.75
C GLU A 184 18.15 2.31 -24.43
N ALA A 185 18.49 3.10 -23.41
CA ALA A 185 17.71 4.28 -23.04
C ALA A 185 17.72 5.33 -24.17
N LEU A 186 18.87 5.53 -24.82
CA LEU A 186 18.99 6.42 -25.98
C LEU A 186 18.22 5.87 -27.19
N ALA A 187 18.32 4.57 -27.47
CA ALA A 187 17.62 3.92 -28.57
C ALA A 187 16.08 4.01 -28.43
N HIS A 188 15.56 4.12 -27.21
CA HIS A 188 14.14 4.41 -26.97
C HIS A 188 13.83 5.91 -27.00
N ALA A 189 14.56 6.72 -26.23
CA ALA A 189 14.22 8.12 -26.01
C ALA A 189 14.40 9.00 -27.25
N VAL A 190 15.43 8.76 -28.06
CA VAL A 190 15.73 9.58 -29.25
C VAL A 190 14.63 9.46 -30.32
N PRO A 191 14.19 8.26 -30.74
CA PRO A 191 13.08 8.12 -31.67
C PRO A 191 11.77 8.69 -31.13
N VAL A 192 11.44 8.47 -29.85
CA VAL A 192 10.23 9.03 -29.24
C VAL A 192 10.29 10.56 -29.21
N PHE A 193 11.44 11.16 -28.88
CA PHE A 193 11.65 12.60 -28.92
C PHE A 193 11.44 13.16 -30.34
N ALA A 194 12.11 12.57 -31.33
CA ALA A 194 12.01 12.99 -32.72
C ALA A 194 10.57 12.87 -33.26
N ALA A 195 9.90 11.74 -33.00
CA ALA A 195 8.52 11.50 -33.41
C ALA A 195 7.55 12.48 -32.73
N THR A 196 7.71 12.74 -31.43
CA THR A 196 6.89 13.71 -30.70
C THR A 196 7.06 15.11 -31.28
N GLY A 197 8.30 15.54 -31.52
CA GLY A 197 8.60 16.84 -32.12
C GLY A 197 8.00 16.99 -33.52
N ALA A 198 8.13 15.95 -34.37
CA ALA A 198 7.55 15.93 -35.70
C ALA A 198 6.01 16.02 -35.68
N LEU A 199 5.35 15.25 -34.81
CA LEU A 199 3.89 15.27 -34.67
C LEU A 199 3.38 16.62 -34.14
N LEU A 200 4.07 17.22 -33.15
CA LEU A 200 3.73 18.54 -32.62
C LEU A 200 3.94 19.65 -33.67
N LEU A 201 5.02 19.60 -34.45
CA LEU A 201 5.28 20.53 -35.54
C LEU A 201 4.26 20.39 -36.68
N LEU A 202 3.83 19.16 -36.99
CA LEU A 202 2.78 18.89 -37.95
C LEU A 202 1.44 19.46 -37.48
N ALA A 203 1.08 19.25 -36.22
CA ALA A 203 -0.12 19.83 -35.62
C ALA A 203 -0.11 21.36 -35.61
N ALA A 204 1.07 21.97 -35.33
CA ALA A 204 1.26 23.41 -35.38
C ALA A 204 1.23 23.98 -36.81
N SER A 205 1.64 23.20 -37.82
CA SER A 205 1.72 23.65 -39.22
C SER A 205 0.45 23.33 -40.03
N ARG A 206 -0.33 22.32 -39.64
CA ARG A 206 -1.53 21.87 -40.37
C ARG A 206 -2.70 21.63 -39.42
N ARG A 207 -3.59 22.61 -39.29
CA ARG A 207 -4.77 22.54 -38.40
C ARG A 207 -5.67 21.33 -38.69
N ALA A 208 -5.85 20.97 -39.95
CA ALA A 208 -6.66 19.80 -40.34
C ALA A 208 -6.09 18.46 -39.82
N ALA A 209 -4.78 18.38 -39.55
CA ALA A 209 -4.12 17.19 -39.02
C ALA A 209 -4.15 17.09 -37.49
N ALA A 210 -4.71 18.09 -36.77
CA ALA A 210 -4.65 18.16 -35.30
C ALA A 210 -5.26 16.92 -34.61
N ARG A 211 -6.38 16.40 -35.12
CA ARG A 211 -7.02 15.18 -34.55
C ARG A 211 -6.18 13.93 -34.76
N GLN A 212 -5.66 13.74 -35.97
CA GLN A 212 -4.83 12.58 -36.33
C GLN A 212 -3.50 12.61 -35.56
N THR A 213 -2.85 13.77 -35.51
CA THR A 213 -1.63 13.98 -34.71
C THR A 213 -1.88 13.79 -33.22
N GLY A 214 -3.01 14.27 -32.69
CA GLY A 214 -3.41 14.01 -31.31
C GLY A 214 -3.59 12.52 -31.00
N ALA A 215 -4.27 11.78 -31.88
CA ALA A 215 -4.41 10.33 -31.74
C ALA A 215 -3.05 9.61 -31.82
N ALA A 216 -2.19 10.01 -32.76
CA ALA A 216 -0.83 9.49 -32.88
C ALA A 216 0.03 9.79 -31.64
N LEU A 217 -0.11 10.98 -31.04
CA LEU A 217 0.55 11.32 -29.78
C LEU A 217 0.06 10.48 -28.61
N CYS A 218 -1.24 10.17 -28.54
CA CYS A 218 -1.77 9.25 -27.53
C CYS A 218 -1.20 7.83 -27.69
N ALA A 219 -1.13 7.32 -28.93
CA ALA A 219 -0.53 6.02 -29.22
C ALA A 219 0.97 6.00 -28.91
N LEU A 220 1.69 7.06 -29.28
CA LEU A 220 3.11 7.22 -28.96
C LEU A 220 3.34 7.34 -27.45
N ALA A 221 2.48 8.03 -26.71
CA ALA A 221 2.57 8.10 -25.25
C ALA A 221 2.37 6.73 -24.59
N ALA A 222 1.43 5.93 -25.10
CA ALA A 222 1.24 4.56 -24.63
C ALA A 222 2.48 3.69 -24.91
N PHE A 223 3.06 3.80 -26.11
CA PHE A 223 4.31 3.11 -26.47
C PHE A 223 5.50 3.56 -25.60
N ASP A 224 5.64 4.88 -25.44
CA ASP A 224 6.69 5.54 -24.65
C ASP A 224 6.71 5.05 -23.20
N LEU A 225 5.54 4.89 -22.58
CA LEU A 225 5.40 4.38 -21.23
C LEU A 225 5.52 2.85 -21.16
N ALA A 226 4.99 2.11 -22.14
CA ALA A 226 4.96 0.65 -22.12
C ALA A 226 6.35 0.02 -22.19
N LEU A 227 7.28 0.58 -22.97
CA LEU A 227 8.59 -0.04 -23.17
C LEU A 227 9.45 0.00 -21.89
N PRO A 228 9.66 1.14 -21.20
CA PRO A 228 10.34 1.16 -19.90
C PRO A 228 9.56 0.39 -18.82
N ALA A 229 8.22 0.39 -18.89
CA ALA A 229 7.38 -0.34 -17.94
C ALA A 229 7.63 -1.86 -17.95
N ARG A 230 7.98 -2.46 -19.09
CA ARG A 230 8.28 -3.90 -19.20
C ARG A 230 9.44 -4.33 -18.31
N ALA A 231 10.44 -3.46 -18.14
CA ALA A 231 11.60 -3.77 -17.33
C ALA A 231 11.34 -3.66 -15.81
N VAL A 232 10.35 -2.85 -15.42
CA VAL A 232 9.95 -2.68 -14.00
C VAL A 232 8.75 -3.53 -13.59
N ASN A 233 7.95 -4.02 -14.54
CA ASN A 233 6.79 -4.87 -14.31
C ASN A 233 6.83 -6.11 -15.22
N PRO A 234 7.65 -7.12 -14.87
CA PRO A 234 7.75 -8.34 -15.67
C PRO A 234 6.43 -9.12 -15.66
N SER A 235 5.98 -9.58 -16.82
CA SER A 235 4.82 -10.46 -16.94
C SER A 235 5.20 -11.92 -16.68
N VAL A 236 4.36 -12.65 -15.95
CA VAL A 236 4.50 -14.10 -15.72
C VAL A 236 3.20 -14.82 -16.08
N PRO A 237 3.23 -16.10 -16.47
CA PRO A 237 2.03 -16.91 -16.59
C PRO A 237 1.25 -16.97 -15.27
N TRP A 238 -0.07 -17.06 -15.32
CA TRP A 238 -0.91 -17.13 -14.11
C TRP A 238 -0.55 -18.33 -13.22
N SER A 239 -0.07 -19.43 -13.81
CA SER A 239 0.36 -20.64 -13.10
C SER A 239 1.49 -20.37 -12.09
N PHE A 240 2.26 -19.30 -12.30
CA PHE A 240 3.25 -18.81 -11.34
C PHE A 240 2.63 -18.53 -9.97
N TYR A 241 1.37 -18.10 -9.91
CA TYR A 241 0.65 -17.79 -8.68
C TYR A 241 -0.27 -18.91 -8.20
N ALA A 242 -0.39 -20.01 -8.95
CA ALA A 242 -1.37 -21.05 -8.68
C ALA A 242 -1.15 -21.71 -7.31
N ARG A 243 0.10 -22.07 -6.98
CA ARG A 243 0.43 -22.57 -5.64
C ARG A 243 1.92 -22.56 -5.30
N PRO A 244 2.31 -21.94 -4.17
CA PRO A 244 3.67 -22.03 -3.64
C PRO A 244 4.09 -23.43 -3.19
N TRP A 245 5.39 -23.72 -3.30
CA TRP A 245 5.99 -24.96 -2.84
C TRP A 245 5.83 -25.18 -1.33
N VAL A 246 6.10 -24.17 -0.48
CA VAL A 246 5.92 -24.30 0.98
C VAL A 246 4.46 -24.64 1.32
N ALA A 247 3.49 -23.97 0.69
CA ALA A 247 2.07 -24.29 0.91
C ALA A 247 1.74 -25.74 0.56
N SER A 248 2.32 -26.25 -0.53
CA SER A 248 2.15 -27.65 -0.97
C SER A 248 2.81 -28.65 -0.01
N VAL A 249 3.96 -28.30 0.58
CA VAL A 249 4.64 -29.12 1.61
C VAL A 249 3.80 -29.21 2.88
N LEU A 250 3.20 -28.10 3.31
CA LEU A 250 2.41 -28.03 4.54
C LEU A 250 1.04 -28.73 4.39
N GLU A 251 0.40 -28.62 3.24
CA GLU A 251 -0.88 -29.29 2.97
C GLU A 251 -0.77 -30.82 3.07
N ARG A 252 0.34 -31.40 2.58
CA ARG A 252 0.63 -32.84 2.72
C ARG A 252 0.77 -33.30 4.17
N ARG A 253 0.84 -32.39 5.15
CA ARG A 253 0.85 -32.72 6.58
C ARG A 253 -0.55 -32.86 7.17
N ALA A 254 -1.60 -32.48 6.45
CA ALA A 254 -3.01 -32.61 6.88
C ALA A 254 -3.30 -31.97 8.25
N GLU A 255 -2.59 -30.90 8.61
CA GLU A 255 -2.82 -30.13 9.84
C GLU A 255 -3.67 -28.88 9.54
N ASP A 256 -4.62 -28.53 10.42
CA ASP A 256 -5.41 -27.28 10.26
C ASP A 256 -4.49 -26.04 10.39
N PRO A 257 -4.30 -25.24 9.32
CA PRO A 257 -3.38 -24.11 9.31
C PRO A 257 -3.78 -22.98 10.26
N ARG A 258 -5.01 -22.99 10.79
CA ARG A 258 -5.47 -22.02 11.80
C ARG A 258 -4.93 -22.34 13.19
N THR A 259 -4.34 -23.51 13.41
CA THR A 259 -3.90 -23.94 14.75
C THR A 259 -2.45 -23.57 15.08
N TYR A 260 -1.68 -23.15 14.08
CA TYR A 260 -0.26 -22.81 14.23
C TYR A 260 0.10 -21.59 13.37
N ARG A 261 1.32 -21.07 13.56
CA ARG A 261 1.92 -20.05 12.69
C ARG A 261 3.09 -20.61 11.89
N ILE A 262 3.35 -20.01 10.74
CA ILE A 262 4.57 -20.20 9.97
C ILE A 262 5.45 -18.95 10.06
N ARG A 263 6.76 -19.12 9.86
CA ARG A 263 7.71 -18.02 9.68
C ARG A 263 8.44 -18.22 8.36
N SER A 264 8.66 -17.16 7.59
CA SER A 264 9.34 -17.19 6.30
C SER A 264 10.53 -16.22 6.26
N THR A 265 11.75 -16.77 6.31
CA THR A 265 13.00 -16.00 6.32
C THR A 265 13.93 -16.36 5.16
N PRO A 266 13.58 -16.00 3.90
CA PRO A 266 14.53 -16.03 2.78
C PRO A 266 15.53 -14.87 2.87
N LEU A 267 16.77 -15.06 2.42
CA LEU A 267 17.81 -14.01 2.40
C LEU A 267 17.90 -13.32 1.04
N ALA A 268 18.32 -12.05 1.07
CA ALA A 268 18.63 -11.31 -0.16
C ALA A 268 19.87 -11.86 -0.89
N SER A 269 20.83 -12.47 -0.18
CA SER A 269 21.99 -13.15 -0.80
C SER A 269 21.58 -14.34 -1.66
N ASP A 270 20.41 -14.93 -1.42
CA ASP A 270 19.91 -16.09 -2.18
C ASP A 270 19.47 -15.71 -3.60
N MET A 271 19.26 -14.42 -3.85
CA MET A 271 18.75 -13.92 -5.13
C MET A 271 19.60 -14.30 -6.33
N GLU A 272 20.92 -14.43 -6.15
CA GLU A 272 21.81 -14.78 -7.25
C GLU A 272 21.58 -16.21 -7.75
N GLN A 273 21.36 -17.16 -6.82
CA GLN A 273 21.00 -18.53 -7.16
C GLN A 273 19.61 -18.59 -7.81
N VAL A 274 18.65 -17.81 -7.31
CA VAL A 274 17.30 -17.76 -7.87
C VAL A 274 17.26 -17.09 -9.25
N ALA A 275 18.22 -16.19 -9.55
CA ALA A 275 18.36 -15.56 -10.86
C ALA A 275 18.73 -16.54 -11.96
N VAL A 276 19.46 -17.61 -11.64
CA VAL A 276 19.73 -18.71 -12.57
C VAL A 276 18.43 -19.40 -12.97
N VAL A 277 17.55 -19.69 -12.00
CA VAL A 277 16.27 -20.39 -12.23
C VAL A 277 15.30 -19.53 -13.02
N THR A 278 15.16 -18.27 -12.63
CA THR A 278 14.15 -17.35 -13.19
C THR A 278 14.60 -16.62 -14.45
N ARG A 279 15.90 -16.72 -14.80
CA ARG A 279 16.54 -15.98 -15.91
C ARG A 279 16.38 -14.45 -15.85
N ALA A 280 15.89 -13.90 -14.72
CA ALA A 280 15.69 -12.47 -14.50
C ALA A 280 15.67 -12.13 -13.00
N ARG A 281 16.58 -11.26 -12.54
CA ARG A 281 16.75 -10.89 -11.11
C ARG A 281 15.50 -10.31 -10.43
N LEU A 282 14.68 -9.53 -11.13
CA LEU A 282 13.44 -8.97 -10.55
C LEU A 282 12.41 -10.09 -10.28
N LEU A 283 12.30 -11.03 -11.23
CA LEU A 283 11.46 -12.21 -11.11
C LEU A 283 12.00 -13.16 -10.04
N SER A 284 13.31 -13.20 -9.80
CA SER A 284 13.93 -14.00 -8.74
C SER A 284 13.39 -13.68 -7.36
N ASN A 285 13.26 -12.39 -7.03
CA ASN A 285 12.70 -11.97 -5.75
C ASN A 285 11.27 -12.42 -5.60
N HIS A 286 10.49 -12.16 -6.65
CA HIS A 286 9.10 -12.51 -6.64
C HIS A 286 8.88 -14.02 -6.52
N TYR A 287 9.70 -14.82 -7.22
CA TYR A 287 9.70 -16.28 -7.12
C TYR A 287 10.11 -16.76 -5.74
N LEU A 288 11.22 -16.26 -5.17
CA LEU A 288 11.67 -16.63 -3.84
C LEU A 288 10.61 -16.33 -2.77
N PHE A 289 10.01 -15.14 -2.82
CA PHE A 289 8.93 -14.71 -1.93
C PHE A 289 7.68 -15.58 -2.08
N GLN A 290 7.25 -15.82 -3.33
CA GLN A 290 6.13 -16.71 -3.62
C GLN A 290 6.39 -18.10 -3.05
N GLN A 291 7.52 -18.73 -3.38
CA GLN A 291 7.80 -20.12 -3.03
C GLN A 291 7.98 -20.31 -1.52
N SER A 292 8.49 -19.29 -0.82
CA SER A 292 8.69 -19.30 0.64
C SER A 292 7.50 -18.77 1.46
N LEU A 293 6.43 -18.31 0.82
CA LEU A 293 5.31 -17.58 1.45
C LEU A 293 5.72 -16.27 2.13
N ALA A 294 6.86 -15.68 1.78
CA ALA A 294 7.36 -14.45 2.36
C ALA A 294 6.95 -13.21 1.55
N PRO A 295 6.89 -12.04 2.18
CA PRO A 295 6.18 -11.81 3.44
C PRO A 295 4.66 -11.74 3.18
N ASN A 296 3.84 -12.07 4.17
CA ASN A 296 2.37 -12.03 4.13
C ASN A 296 1.67 -12.92 3.09
N LEU A 297 2.40 -13.59 2.18
CA LEU A 297 1.79 -14.41 1.12
C LEU A 297 1.12 -15.69 1.67
N GLY A 298 1.51 -16.16 2.85
CA GLY A 298 0.86 -17.27 3.53
C GLY A 298 -0.62 -17.01 3.82
N GLU A 299 -1.00 -15.76 4.09
CA GLU A 299 -2.39 -15.38 4.38
C GLU A 299 -3.32 -15.65 3.19
N MET A 300 -2.84 -15.46 1.95
CA MET A 300 -3.60 -15.77 0.74
C MET A 300 -3.97 -17.25 0.62
N PHE A 301 -3.19 -18.12 1.28
CA PHE A 301 -3.39 -19.58 1.30
C PHE A 301 -3.92 -20.09 2.65
N GLY A 302 -4.38 -19.20 3.53
CA GLY A 302 -4.95 -19.55 4.83
C GLY A 302 -3.94 -19.93 5.91
N TYR A 303 -2.64 -19.72 5.68
CA TYR A 303 -1.60 -19.91 6.68
C TYR A 303 -1.38 -18.64 7.48
N LEU A 304 -1.39 -18.76 8.81
CA LEU A 304 -1.07 -17.65 9.70
C LEU A 304 0.43 -17.44 9.71
N GLN A 305 0.87 -16.20 9.51
CA GLN A 305 2.28 -15.85 9.60
C GLN A 305 2.58 -15.17 10.92
N HIS A 306 3.71 -15.56 11.51
CA HIS A 306 4.28 -14.80 12.61
C HIS A 306 4.97 -13.54 12.09
N ASP A 307 5.63 -13.64 10.94
CA ASP A 307 6.33 -12.55 10.31
C ASP A 307 5.53 -11.92 9.17
N GLY A 308 6.02 -10.79 8.68
CA GLY A 308 5.32 -10.05 7.67
C GLY A 308 5.83 -8.64 7.49
N MET A 309 5.27 -7.95 6.50
CA MET A 309 5.42 -6.50 6.36
C MET A 309 4.11 -5.82 6.75
N SER A 310 4.15 -4.99 7.79
CA SER A 310 3.03 -4.13 8.16
C SER A 310 3.25 -2.70 7.64
N GLY A 311 2.17 -2.02 7.26
CA GLY A 311 2.26 -0.61 6.86
C GLY A 311 2.59 0.31 8.04
N ILE A 312 1.93 0.06 9.18
CA ILE A 312 2.16 0.73 10.45
C ILE A 312 2.37 -0.37 11.50
N GLU A 313 3.57 -0.42 12.07
CA GLU A 313 3.98 -1.47 13.00
C GLU A 313 3.56 -1.13 14.43
N THR A 314 2.93 -2.08 15.13
CA THR A 314 2.60 -1.92 16.55
C THR A 314 3.85 -2.05 17.42
N ARG A 315 3.87 -1.40 18.59
CA ARG A 315 5.00 -1.53 19.53
C ARG A 315 5.27 -2.99 19.95
N ALA A 316 4.21 -3.77 20.19
CA ALA A 316 4.33 -5.17 20.53
C ALA A 316 5.02 -5.98 19.41
N THR A 317 4.71 -5.71 18.15
CA THR A 317 5.39 -6.33 17.00
C THR A 317 6.84 -5.90 16.91
N ALA A 318 7.14 -4.61 17.13
CA ALA A 318 8.52 -4.12 17.15
C ALA A 318 9.36 -4.78 18.26
N ASP A 319 8.81 -4.90 19.47
CA ASP A 319 9.48 -5.59 20.59
C ASP A 319 9.75 -7.08 20.28
N GLN A 320 8.84 -7.75 19.54
CA GLN A 320 9.06 -9.13 19.07
C GLN A 320 10.18 -9.21 18.02
N ILE A 321 10.22 -8.27 17.08
CA ILE A 321 11.27 -8.19 16.07
C ILE A 321 12.63 -7.94 16.73
N ASP A 322 12.70 -6.98 17.65
CA ASP A 322 13.91 -6.69 18.44
C ASP A 322 14.40 -7.94 19.17
N ALA A 323 13.49 -8.67 19.83
CA ALA A 323 13.82 -9.91 20.54
C ALA A 323 14.29 -11.05 19.63
N LEU A 324 13.90 -11.03 18.35
CA LEU A 324 14.26 -12.06 17.36
C LEU A 324 15.55 -11.75 16.62
N VAL A 325 15.86 -10.46 16.44
CA VAL A 325 17.10 -9.97 15.81
C VAL A 325 18.23 -9.79 16.84
N ALA A 326 17.91 -9.83 18.14
CA ALA A 326 18.91 -9.84 19.21
C ALA A 326 19.97 -10.94 18.99
N ALA A 327 21.20 -10.67 19.45
CA ALA A 327 22.37 -11.52 19.23
C ALA A 327 22.31 -12.91 19.86
N ASP A 328 21.23 -13.26 20.58
CA ASP A 328 21.03 -14.57 21.20
C ASP A 328 20.01 -15.42 20.41
N PRO A 329 20.47 -16.41 19.61
CA PRO A 329 19.58 -17.29 18.85
C PRO A 329 18.64 -18.13 19.71
N ALA A 330 19.02 -18.46 20.96
CA ALA A 330 18.17 -19.25 21.85
C ALA A 330 16.92 -18.46 22.26
N ARG A 331 17.09 -17.15 22.51
CA ARG A 331 15.99 -16.22 22.78
C ARG A 331 15.00 -16.16 21.60
N GLY A 332 15.53 -16.07 20.38
CA GLY A 332 14.73 -16.11 19.16
C GLY A 332 13.92 -17.41 19.03
N MET A 333 14.53 -18.58 19.26
CA MET A 333 13.81 -19.85 19.20
C MET A 333 12.74 -19.98 20.29
N ARG A 334 13.02 -19.52 21.52
CA ARG A 334 12.01 -19.46 22.60
C ARG A 334 10.82 -18.59 22.22
N LEU A 335 11.06 -17.43 21.59
CA LEU A 335 10.00 -16.55 21.10
C LEU A 335 9.13 -17.26 20.05
N LEU A 336 9.74 -17.94 19.07
CA LEU A 336 9.00 -18.71 18.05
C LEU A 336 8.13 -19.81 18.69
N ARG A 337 8.65 -20.52 19.70
CA ARG A 337 7.86 -21.53 20.45
C ARG A 337 6.67 -20.89 21.17
N LEU A 338 6.92 -19.78 21.86
CA LEU A 338 5.90 -19.03 22.61
C LEU A 338 4.75 -18.55 21.73
N MET A 339 5.06 -18.14 20.49
CA MET A 339 4.05 -17.71 19.52
C MET A 339 3.46 -18.86 18.69
N GLY A 340 3.69 -20.12 19.08
CA GLY A 340 3.14 -21.28 18.37
C GLY A 340 3.54 -21.34 16.90
N VAL A 341 4.75 -20.89 16.57
CA VAL A 341 5.34 -21.11 15.26
C VAL A 341 5.71 -22.58 15.15
N ARG A 342 5.07 -23.29 14.22
CA ARG A 342 5.30 -24.73 14.01
C ARG A 342 6.28 -25.01 12.89
N TYR A 343 6.24 -24.19 11.84
CA TYR A 343 7.11 -24.33 10.68
C TYR A 343 7.86 -23.04 10.38
N VAL A 344 9.12 -23.19 9.98
CA VAL A 344 9.98 -22.11 9.52
C VAL A 344 10.45 -22.45 8.11
N ALA A 345 10.04 -21.66 7.12
CA ALA A 345 10.56 -21.70 5.76
C ALA A 345 11.77 -20.76 5.67
N THR A 346 12.96 -21.29 5.47
CA THR A 346 14.18 -20.46 5.51
C THR A 346 15.31 -21.00 4.66
N SER A 347 16.21 -20.11 4.25
CA SER A 347 17.53 -20.43 3.70
C SER A 347 18.64 -20.44 4.74
N LEU A 348 18.36 -19.98 5.95
CA LEU A 348 19.33 -19.91 7.04
C LEU A 348 19.47 -21.26 7.76
N PRO A 349 20.69 -21.63 8.16
CA PRO A 349 20.86 -22.73 9.10
C PRO A 349 20.19 -22.39 10.43
N LEU A 350 19.44 -23.34 10.97
CA LEU A 350 18.85 -23.26 12.31
C LEU A 350 19.52 -24.30 13.22
N PRO A 351 19.60 -24.06 14.55
CA PRO A 351 20.23 -25.01 15.47
C PRO A 351 19.59 -26.41 15.36
N PRO A 352 20.35 -27.48 15.00
CA PRO A 352 19.77 -28.80 14.74
C PRO A 352 19.02 -29.43 15.92
N ARG A 353 19.33 -29.00 17.16
CA ARG A 353 18.64 -29.43 18.38
C ARG A 353 17.25 -28.81 18.53
N GLU A 354 16.99 -27.69 17.85
CA GLU A 354 15.76 -26.89 17.97
C GLU A 354 14.71 -27.26 16.92
N VAL A 355 15.14 -27.83 15.79
CA VAL A 355 14.29 -28.07 14.62
C VAL A 355 14.47 -29.47 14.03
N THR A 356 13.55 -29.87 13.15
CA THR A 356 13.69 -31.02 12.25
C THR A 356 13.40 -30.60 10.82
N ARG A 357 14.19 -31.05 9.85
CA ARG A 357 13.99 -30.70 8.44
C ARG A 357 12.83 -31.51 7.86
N VAL A 358 11.88 -30.82 7.23
CA VAL A 358 10.64 -31.39 6.68
C VAL A 358 10.78 -31.64 5.17
N ALA A 359 11.34 -30.65 4.45
CA ALA A 359 11.58 -30.71 3.03
C ALA A 359 12.60 -29.62 2.63
N THR A 360 13.27 -29.82 1.50
CA THR A 360 14.15 -28.83 0.87
C THR A 360 13.66 -28.61 -0.56
N HIS A 361 13.58 -27.35 -0.99
CA HIS A 361 13.14 -27.02 -2.33
C HIS A 361 14.18 -27.51 -3.34
N PRO A 362 13.78 -28.12 -4.48
CA PRO A 362 14.72 -28.70 -5.43
C PRO A 362 15.63 -27.67 -6.12
N GLU A 363 15.12 -26.47 -6.40
CA GLU A 363 15.81 -25.49 -7.25
C GLU A 363 16.30 -24.21 -6.54
N ILE A 364 15.80 -23.91 -5.34
CA ILE A 364 16.13 -22.66 -4.62
C ILE A 364 16.53 -23.00 -3.18
N PRO A 365 17.34 -22.18 -2.51
CA PRO A 365 17.90 -22.51 -1.19
C PRO A 365 16.87 -22.32 -0.05
N VAL A 366 15.66 -22.87 -0.18
CA VAL A 366 14.61 -22.79 0.84
C VAL A 366 14.33 -24.17 1.41
N SER A 367 14.37 -24.30 2.73
CA SER A 367 13.96 -25.51 3.45
C SER A 367 12.80 -25.20 4.39
N VAL A 368 11.87 -26.16 4.51
CA VAL A 368 10.84 -26.14 5.55
C VAL A 368 11.37 -26.91 6.75
N MET A 369 11.45 -26.23 7.89
CA MET A 369 11.89 -26.77 9.17
C MET A 369 10.70 -26.82 10.12
N ARG A 370 10.54 -27.89 10.90
CA ARG A 370 9.56 -28.01 11.97
C ARG A 370 10.23 -27.67 13.29
N LEU A 371 9.66 -26.73 14.04
CA LEU A 371 10.14 -26.37 15.36
C LEU A 371 9.81 -27.48 16.36
N ARG A 372 10.74 -27.81 17.27
CA ARG A 372 10.51 -28.77 18.34
C ARG A 372 9.79 -28.11 19.52
N ALA A 373 8.80 -28.80 20.06
CA ALA A 373 7.98 -28.35 21.20
C ALA A 373 7.40 -26.92 21.07
N PRO A 374 6.72 -26.57 19.96
CA PRO A 374 6.01 -25.30 19.88
C PRO A 374 4.81 -25.30 20.84
N LEU A 375 4.51 -24.17 21.47
CA LEU A 375 3.26 -24.02 22.21
C LEU A 375 2.07 -23.97 21.24
N SER A 376 0.89 -24.25 21.76
CA SER A 376 -0.35 -23.99 21.02
C SER A 376 -0.65 -22.49 20.97
N ARG A 377 -1.33 -22.02 19.91
CA ARG A 377 -1.72 -20.60 19.80
C ARG A 377 -2.57 -20.11 20.97
N ALA A 378 -3.28 -21.00 21.64
CA ALA A 378 -3.88 -20.78 22.94
C ALA A 378 -3.53 -21.96 23.86
N TYR A 379 -3.26 -21.68 25.13
CA TYR A 379 -2.86 -22.67 26.13
C TYR A 379 -3.29 -22.25 27.54
N LEU A 380 -3.32 -23.21 28.46
CA LEU A 380 -3.68 -23.01 29.85
C LEU A 380 -2.43 -23.10 30.71
N VAL A 381 -2.32 -22.23 31.72
CA VAL A 381 -1.21 -22.21 32.67
C VAL A 381 -1.72 -22.07 34.10
N GLY A 382 -0.96 -22.63 35.05
CA GLY A 382 -1.27 -22.57 36.48
C GLY A 382 -0.50 -21.51 37.25
N ARG A 383 0.60 -21.00 36.69
CA ARG A 383 1.48 -20.04 37.35
C ARG A 383 1.49 -18.72 36.59
N TRP A 384 1.67 -17.63 37.32
CA TRP A 384 1.84 -16.32 36.72
C TRP A 384 2.82 -15.46 37.50
N GLU A 385 3.48 -14.55 36.77
CA GLU A 385 4.34 -13.52 37.34
C GLU A 385 3.83 -12.15 36.91
N ARG A 386 3.95 -11.13 37.78
CA ARG A 386 3.57 -9.76 37.42
C ARG A 386 4.78 -8.98 36.89
N ARG A 387 4.60 -8.34 35.75
CA ARG A 387 5.49 -7.30 35.22
C ARG A 387 4.63 -6.14 34.70
N PRO A 388 4.88 -4.89 35.13
CA PRO A 388 3.98 -3.78 34.83
C PRO A 388 4.00 -3.34 33.35
N ASP A 389 5.10 -3.57 32.64
CA ASP A 389 5.30 -3.12 31.27
C ASP A 389 5.45 -4.29 30.28
N ALA A 390 5.04 -4.04 29.03
CA ALA A 390 5.03 -5.03 27.97
C ALA A 390 6.44 -5.58 27.65
N ARG A 391 7.44 -4.69 27.59
CA ARG A 391 8.80 -5.03 27.20
C ARG A 391 9.49 -5.92 28.24
N SER A 392 9.38 -5.60 29.53
CA SER A 392 9.88 -6.45 30.62
C SER A 392 9.10 -7.75 30.73
N GLY A 393 7.79 -7.72 30.44
CA GLY A 393 6.96 -8.92 30.36
C GLY A 393 7.44 -9.91 29.29
N LEU A 394 7.73 -9.40 28.09
CA LEU A 394 8.33 -10.18 27.01
C LEU A 394 9.75 -10.64 27.39
N GLY A 395 10.55 -9.75 27.97
CA GLY A 395 11.89 -10.05 28.44
C GLY A 395 11.93 -11.26 29.36
N ARG A 396 11.12 -11.23 30.43
CA ARG A 396 11.01 -12.32 31.41
C ARG A 396 10.53 -13.63 30.78
N ALA A 397 9.52 -13.59 29.92
CA ALA A 397 9.01 -14.81 29.27
C ALA A 397 10.09 -15.51 28.41
N LEU A 398 11.06 -14.76 27.91
CA LEU A 398 12.12 -15.28 27.06
C LEU A 398 13.38 -15.75 27.82
N GLU A 399 13.44 -15.56 29.14
CA GLU A 399 14.56 -16.05 29.96
C GLU A 399 14.59 -17.59 30.00
N PRO A 400 15.77 -18.24 29.98
CA PRO A 400 15.87 -19.70 29.87
C PRO A 400 15.16 -20.49 30.97
N ASP A 401 15.13 -19.96 32.19
CA ASP A 401 14.53 -20.57 33.39
C ASP A 401 13.00 -20.42 33.44
N PHE A 402 12.41 -19.54 32.63
CA PHE A 402 10.97 -19.34 32.64
C PHE A 402 10.23 -20.52 31.97
N PRO A 403 9.32 -21.22 32.65
CA PRO A 403 8.65 -22.40 32.11
C PRO A 403 7.46 -22.00 31.22
N LEU A 404 7.74 -21.82 29.92
CA LEU A 404 6.79 -21.32 28.90
C LEU A 404 5.43 -22.04 28.86
N ALA A 405 5.43 -23.34 29.13
CA ALA A 405 4.24 -24.18 29.07
C ALA A 405 3.37 -24.06 30.32
N GLU A 406 3.94 -23.67 31.46
CA GLU A 406 3.26 -23.72 32.78
C GLU A 406 3.05 -22.35 33.41
N SER A 407 3.73 -21.32 32.90
CA SER A 407 3.72 -19.95 33.42
C SER A 407 3.38 -18.91 32.36
N VAL A 408 2.81 -17.79 32.80
CA VAL A 408 2.60 -16.58 32.00
C VAL A 408 3.03 -15.32 32.76
N VAL A 409 3.60 -14.36 32.05
CA VAL A 409 3.84 -13.02 32.62
C VAL A 409 2.63 -12.12 32.34
N LEU A 410 2.10 -11.45 33.35
CA LEU A 410 0.89 -10.61 33.25
C LEU A 410 1.18 -9.16 33.66
N ASP A 411 0.47 -8.22 33.04
CA ASP A 411 0.48 -6.79 33.43
C ASP A 411 -0.06 -6.57 34.84
N ARG A 412 -1.08 -7.36 35.20
CA ARG A 412 -1.85 -7.23 36.44
C ARG A 412 -2.15 -8.59 37.06
N VAL A 413 -2.45 -8.58 38.35
CA VAL A 413 -2.83 -9.77 39.12
C VAL A 413 -4.16 -10.33 38.57
N PRO A 414 -4.25 -11.62 38.21
CA PRO A 414 -5.44 -12.26 37.64
C PRO A 414 -6.52 -12.58 38.69
N GLY A 415 -6.89 -11.60 39.52
CA GLY A 415 -7.93 -11.73 40.54
C GLY A 415 -7.67 -12.90 41.50
N THR A 416 -8.57 -13.87 41.51
CA THR A 416 -8.56 -15.02 42.44
C THR A 416 -7.67 -16.18 42.00
N VAL A 417 -7.05 -16.13 40.81
CA VAL A 417 -6.15 -17.19 40.36
C VAL A 417 -4.80 -17.01 41.06
N GLN A 418 -4.46 -17.93 41.96
CA GLN A 418 -3.15 -17.97 42.62
C GLN A 418 -2.28 -19.08 42.01
N PRO A 419 -0.95 -18.89 41.95
CA PRO A 419 -0.04 -19.97 41.55
C PRO A 419 -0.19 -21.18 42.46
N ASP A 420 -0.48 -22.34 41.87
CA ASP A 420 -0.68 -23.59 42.60
C ASP A 420 0.36 -24.64 42.15
N PRO A 421 1.25 -25.10 43.05
CA PRO A 421 2.24 -26.13 42.73
C PRO A 421 1.65 -27.46 42.27
N SER A 422 0.40 -27.74 42.66
CA SER A 422 -0.36 -28.95 42.33
C SER A 422 -1.37 -28.72 41.20
N TRP A 423 -1.17 -27.66 40.41
CA TRP A 423 -1.88 -27.42 39.17
C TRP A 423 -1.64 -28.55 38.16
N THR A 424 -2.69 -28.91 37.43
CA THR A 424 -2.65 -29.91 36.35
C THR A 424 -3.32 -29.36 35.10
N TRP A 425 -2.90 -29.91 33.96
CA TRP A 425 -3.43 -29.52 32.66
C TRP A 425 -4.93 -29.79 32.56
N GLY A 426 -5.67 -28.78 32.10
CA GLY A 426 -7.07 -28.91 31.71
C GLY A 426 -7.24 -29.29 30.23
N SER A 427 -8.50 -29.33 29.79
CA SER A 427 -8.84 -29.42 28.37
C SER A 427 -9.16 -28.04 27.80
N LEU A 428 -8.76 -27.81 26.55
CA LEU A 428 -8.99 -26.57 25.82
C LEU A 428 -9.38 -26.92 24.38
N ARG A 429 -10.58 -26.51 23.96
CA ARG A 429 -11.01 -26.57 22.56
C ARG A 429 -11.23 -25.17 22.02
N ALA A 430 -10.52 -24.83 20.95
CA ALA A 430 -10.58 -23.51 20.33
C ALA A 430 -11.37 -23.54 19.02
N ARG A 431 -12.19 -22.49 18.79
CA ARG A 431 -12.75 -22.14 17.48
C ARG A 431 -12.23 -20.76 17.10
N TRP A 432 -11.46 -20.72 16.02
CA TRP A 432 -10.76 -19.53 15.53
C TRP A 432 -11.62 -18.73 14.55
N GLY A 433 -11.46 -17.41 14.57
CA GLY A 433 -12.10 -16.47 13.66
C GLY A 433 -11.45 -15.09 13.80
N ALA A 434 -11.54 -14.27 12.74
CA ALA A 434 -10.84 -12.98 12.69
C ALA A 434 -11.32 -11.98 13.77
N SER A 435 -12.63 -11.86 13.96
CA SER A 435 -13.25 -10.95 14.93
C SER A 435 -13.87 -11.65 16.13
N ARG A 436 -13.85 -12.99 16.17
CA ARG A 436 -14.44 -13.78 17.25
C ARG A 436 -13.64 -15.06 17.47
N LEU A 437 -13.17 -15.25 18.71
CA LEU A 437 -12.54 -16.48 19.18
C LEU A 437 -13.41 -17.09 20.26
N THR A 438 -13.60 -18.40 20.23
CA THR A 438 -14.36 -19.13 21.26
C THR A 438 -13.52 -20.26 21.81
N PHE A 439 -13.43 -20.36 23.12
CA PHE A 439 -12.70 -21.39 23.83
C PHE A 439 -13.65 -22.10 24.80
N GLU A 440 -13.72 -23.43 24.68
CA GLU A 440 -14.33 -24.30 25.68
C GLU A 440 -13.19 -24.85 26.54
N VAL A 441 -13.22 -24.54 27.84
CA VAL A 441 -12.17 -24.93 28.79
C VAL A 441 -12.75 -25.77 29.90
N ALA A 442 -12.02 -26.78 30.34
CA ALA A 442 -12.31 -27.50 31.58
C ALA A 442 -11.03 -27.62 32.39
N VAL A 443 -10.99 -26.99 33.55
CA VAL A 443 -9.79 -26.91 34.40
C VAL A 443 -10.09 -27.42 35.80
N PRO A 444 -9.31 -28.37 36.35
CA PRO A 444 -9.50 -28.86 37.73
C PRO A 444 -9.21 -27.79 38.78
N ARG A 445 -8.35 -26.83 38.45
CA ARG A 445 -7.92 -25.74 39.31
C ARG A 445 -7.92 -24.41 38.57
N ALA A 446 -7.91 -23.33 39.33
CA ALA A 446 -7.82 -21.98 38.80
C ALA A 446 -6.63 -21.90 37.83
N SER A 447 -6.88 -21.36 36.63
CA SER A 447 -5.92 -21.35 35.53
C SER A 447 -6.00 -20.02 34.79
N VAL A 448 -4.97 -19.70 34.02
CA VAL A 448 -5.01 -18.58 33.06
C VAL A 448 -5.07 -19.14 31.65
N LEU A 449 -6.08 -18.73 30.88
CA LEU A 449 -6.14 -18.96 29.44
C LEU A 449 -5.28 -17.90 28.76
N VAL A 450 -4.23 -18.32 28.07
CA VAL A 450 -3.35 -17.47 27.27
C VAL A 450 -3.67 -17.64 25.79
N VAL A 451 -3.79 -16.53 25.07
CA VAL A 451 -3.97 -16.47 23.62
C VAL A 451 -2.85 -15.63 23.03
N THR A 452 -2.02 -16.24 22.18
CA THR A 452 -0.79 -15.65 21.62
C THR A 452 -1.03 -14.68 20.45
N ASP A 453 -2.27 -14.26 20.24
CA ASP A 453 -2.63 -13.20 19.28
C ASP A 453 -2.52 -11.84 19.98
N SER A 454 -2.09 -10.83 19.23
CA SER A 454 -1.80 -9.49 19.75
C SER A 454 -2.94 -8.90 20.60
N HIS A 455 -2.56 -8.40 21.77
CA HIS A 455 -3.38 -7.57 22.63
C HIS A 455 -3.51 -6.18 21.99
N TYR A 456 -4.75 -5.82 21.63
CA TYR A 456 -5.04 -4.58 20.91
C TYR A 456 -6.36 -3.98 21.41
N PRO A 457 -6.49 -2.63 21.49
CA PRO A 457 -7.74 -1.98 21.88
C PRO A 457 -8.94 -2.44 21.04
N GLY A 458 -10.11 -2.61 21.66
CA GLY A 458 -11.34 -3.04 20.97
C GLY A 458 -11.65 -4.55 21.09
N TRP A 459 -10.71 -5.36 21.57
CA TRP A 459 -11.04 -6.71 22.04
C TRP A 459 -11.81 -6.66 23.37
N ARG A 460 -12.84 -7.49 23.47
CA ARG A 460 -13.64 -7.71 24.68
C ARG A 460 -13.73 -9.20 24.96
N ALA A 461 -13.69 -9.60 26.22
CA ALA A 461 -13.82 -10.99 26.63
C ALA A 461 -15.05 -11.20 27.51
N THR A 462 -15.66 -12.38 27.39
CA THR A 462 -16.70 -12.85 28.30
C THR A 462 -16.36 -14.25 28.79
N LEU A 463 -16.59 -14.52 30.08
CA LEU A 463 -16.55 -15.84 30.70
C LEU A 463 -18.00 -16.23 31.02
N ASP A 464 -18.51 -17.29 30.40
CA ASP A 464 -19.90 -17.76 30.55
C ASP A 464 -20.96 -16.67 30.35
N GLY A 465 -20.68 -15.74 29.44
CA GLY A 465 -21.54 -14.61 29.10
C GLY A 465 -21.29 -13.34 29.93
N ALA A 466 -20.66 -13.45 31.09
CA ALA A 466 -20.29 -12.30 31.91
C ALA A 466 -19.01 -11.61 31.38
N PRO A 467 -18.97 -10.27 31.30
CA PRO A 467 -17.74 -9.54 30.92
C PRO A 467 -16.60 -9.81 31.89
N VAL A 468 -15.41 -10.07 31.35
CA VAL A 468 -14.17 -10.25 32.14
C VAL A 468 -13.04 -9.40 31.57
N PRO A 469 -12.13 -8.88 32.42
CA PRO A 469 -10.99 -8.11 31.95
C PRO A 469 -10.05 -8.99 31.11
N ILE A 470 -9.49 -8.40 30.06
CA ILE A 470 -8.38 -8.99 29.31
C ILE A 470 -7.07 -8.47 29.93
N LEU A 471 -6.17 -9.39 30.24
CA LEU A 471 -4.82 -9.12 30.73
C LEU A 471 -3.82 -9.20 29.57
N LEU A 472 -2.72 -8.45 29.66
CA LEU A 472 -1.61 -8.52 28.72
C LEU A 472 -0.72 -9.70 29.11
N ALA A 473 -0.56 -10.67 28.21
CA ALA A 473 0.23 -11.88 28.44
C ALA A 473 1.59 -11.82 27.73
N ASN A 474 2.68 -12.08 28.46
CA ASN A 474 4.05 -12.15 27.94
C ASN A 474 4.46 -10.92 27.10
N GLY A 475 3.89 -9.75 27.42
CA GLY A 475 4.15 -8.50 26.72
C GLY A 475 3.43 -8.27 25.39
N PHE A 476 2.70 -9.25 24.85
CA PHE A 476 2.02 -9.09 23.56
C PHE A 476 0.68 -9.81 23.43
N GLY A 477 0.50 -10.94 24.10
CA GLY A 477 -0.70 -11.78 24.00
C GLY A 477 -1.83 -11.31 24.90
N ARG A 478 -2.94 -12.05 24.87
CA ARG A 478 -4.12 -11.80 25.70
C ARG A 478 -4.27 -12.92 26.72
N ALA A 479 -4.73 -12.60 27.92
CA ALA A 479 -5.03 -13.58 28.95
C ALA A 479 -6.37 -13.31 29.64
N VAL A 480 -7.02 -14.39 30.11
CA VAL A 480 -8.22 -14.36 30.94
C VAL A 480 -8.05 -15.37 32.08
N ALA A 481 -8.38 -14.94 33.30
CA ALA A 481 -8.45 -15.80 34.48
C ALA A 481 -9.65 -16.75 34.40
N ILE A 482 -9.43 -18.04 34.66
CA ILE A 482 -10.42 -19.11 34.58
C ILE A 482 -10.53 -19.78 35.96
N PRO A 483 -11.70 -19.73 36.61
CA PRO A 483 -11.92 -20.47 37.85
C PRO A 483 -11.96 -21.99 37.59
N PRO A 484 -11.85 -22.84 38.64
CA PRO A 484 -12.03 -24.28 38.52
C PRO A 484 -13.42 -24.61 37.93
N GLY A 485 -13.48 -25.54 36.99
CA GLY A 485 -14.73 -25.99 36.37
C GLY A 485 -14.69 -25.97 34.84
N ARG A 486 -15.89 -26.05 34.24
CA ARG A 486 -16.10 -25.99 32.79
C ARG A 486 -16.62 -24.61 32.43
N HIS A 487 -15.92 -23.92 31.53
CA HIS A 487 -16.24 -22.55 31.16
C HIS A 487 -16.16 -22.34 29.65
N ARG A 488 -16.86 -21.32 29.18
CA ARG A 488 -16.81 -20.82 27.82
C ARG A 488 -16.27 -19.41 27.80
N VAL A 489 -15.10 -19.23 27.20
CA VAL A 489 -14.49 -17.92 26.99
C VAL A 489 -14.72 -17.47 25.56
N ILE A 490 -15.19 -16.23 25.37
CA ILE A 490 -15.38 -15.65 24.04
C ILE A 490 -14.65 -14.32 23.98
N PHE A 491 -13.72 -14.19 23.03
CA PHE A 491 -13.15 -12.90 22.65
C PHE A 491 -13.90 -12.36 21.43
N ARG A 492 -14.28 -11.09 21.45
CA ARG A 492 -14.89 -10.38 20.31
C ARG A 492 -14.14 -9.09 20.03
N TYR A 493 -13.81 -8.84 18.77
CA TYR A 493 -13.20 -7.60 18.33
C TYR A 493 -14.28 -6.65 17.83
N ARG A 494 -14.50 -5.56 18.59
CA ARG A 494 -15.43 -4.47 18.24
C ARG A 494 -14.81 -3.13 18.68
N PRO A 495 -13.93 -2.53 17.86
CA PRO A 495 -13.30 -1.28 18.19
C PRO A 495 -14.29 -0.11 18.06
N ARG A 496 -14.35 0.75 19.08
CA ARG A 496 -15.22 1.94 19.08
C ARG A 496 -14.88 2.91 17.95
N SER A 497 -13.60 3.00 17.59
CA SER A 497 -13.12 3.83 16.49
C SER A 497 -13.77 3.48 15.15
N PHE A 498 -14.01 2.19 14.89
CA PHE A 498 -14.73 1.74 13.70
C PHE A 498 -16.21 2.09 13.77
N GLU A 499 -16.88 1.84 14.89
CA GLU A 499 -18.31 2.12 15.08
C GLU A 499 -18.63 3.61 14.86
N VAL A 500 -17.87 4.49 15.52
CA VAL A 500 -18.00 5.95 15.34
C VAL A 500 -17.65 6.35 13.90
N GLY A 501 -16.58 5.77 13.34
CA GLY A 501 -16.16 6.03 11.97
C GLY A 501 -17.20 5.62 10.91
N ALA A 502 -17.99 4.59 11.19
CA ALA A 502 -19.11 4.13 10.36
C ALA A 502 -20.27 5.12 10.40
N VAL A 503 -20.68 5.54 11.61
CA VAL A 503 -21.76 6.53 11.80
C VAL A 503 -21.42 7.85 11.09
N LEU A 504 -20.22 8.39 11.29
CA LEU A 504 -19.80 9.64 10.66
C LEU A 504 -19.77 9.56 9.13
N SER A 505 -19.34 8.43 8.57
CA SER A 505 -19.35 8.23 7.12
C SER A 505 -20.76 8.08 6.56
N GLY A 506 -21.65 7.40 7.27
CA GLY A 506 -23.07 7.33 6.92
C GLY A 506 -23.71 8.72 6.90
N ALA A 507 -23.49 9.51 7.95
CA ALA A 507 -23.97 10.89 8.04
C ALA A 507 -23.44 11.75 6.88
N MET A 508 -22.14 11.65 6.56
CA MET A 508 -21.55 12.38 5.44
C MET A 508 -22.18 11.98 4.09
N LEU A 509 -22.42 10.69 3.85
CA LEU A 509 -23.06 10.22 2.62
C LEU A 509 -24.50 10.74 2.49
N VAL A 510 -25.26 10.72 3.58
CA VAL A 510 -26.63 11.28 3.62
C VAL A 510 -26.59 12.78 3.34
N SER A 511 -25.66 13.52 3.94
CA SER A 511 -25.46 14.95 3.66
C SER A 511 -25.08 15.22 2.21
N MET A 512 -24.20 14.42 1.60
CA MET A 512 -23.85 14.56 0.18
C MET A 512 -25.04 14.24 -0.74
N ALA A 513 -25.81 13.20 -0.43
CA ALA A 513 -27.00 12.83 -1.19
C ALA A 513 -28.06 13.95 -1.12
N THR A 514 -28.37 14.45 0.08
CA THR A 514 -29.33 15.55 0.26
C THR A 514 -28.92 16.82 -0.48
N LEU A 515 -27.62 17.18 -0.50
CA LEU A 515 -27.11 18.30 -1.29
C LEU A 515 -27.23 18.05 -2.81
N ALA A 516 -26.92 16.84 -3.28
CA ALA A 516 -27.01 16.49 -4.70
C ALA A 516 -28.46 16.49 -5.21
N PHE A 517 -29.38 15.90 -4.44
CA PHE A 517 -30.81 15.85 -4.78
C PHE A 517 -31.53 17.19 -4.53
N GLY A 518 -31.10 17.96 -3.52
CA GLY A 518 -31.60 19.31 -3.25
C GLY A 518 -31.28 20.28 -4.40
N ARG A 519 -30.09 20.18 -4.99
CA ARG A 519 -29.69 20.99 -6.17
C ARG A 519 -30.45 20.63 -7.45
N ARG A 520 -30.88 19.37 -7.60
CA ARG A 520 -31.71 18.95 -8.75
C ARG A 520 -33.13 19.51 -8.67
N ARG A 521 -33.68 19.70 -7.47
CA ARG A 521 -35.01 20.31 -7.29
C ARG A 521 -35.02 21.82 -7.56
N THR A 522 -33.96 22.55 -7.22
CA THR A 522 -33.86 23.98 -7.54
C THR A 522 -33.57 24.26 -9.02
N ALA A 523 -32.83 23.39 -9.71
CA ALA A 523 -32.61 23.52 -11.16
C ALA A 523 -33.87 23.23 -12.00
N GLY A 524 -34.86 22.49 -11.47
CA GLY A 524 -36.15 22.25 -12.12
C GLY A 524 -37.14 23.42 -12.06
N VAL A 525 -36.90 24.41 -11.18
CA VAL A 525 -37.81 25.57 -11.02
C VAL A 525 -37.45 26.72 -11.97
N THR A 526 -36.22 26.79 -12.48
CA THR A 526 -35.78 27.89 -13.36
C THR A 526 -36.19 27.73 -14.83
N LEU A 527 -36.50 26.51 -15.30
CA LEU A 527 -36.94 26.28 -16.69
C LEU A 527 -38.42 26.61 -16.94
N ALA A 528 -39.25 26.77 -15.90
CA ALA A 528 -40.66 27.12 -16.06
C ALA A 528 -40.93 28.63 -16.23
N SER A 529 -39.92 29.50 -16.02
CA SER A 529 -40.11 30.97 -16.10
C SER A 529 -39.75 31.60 -17.46
N CYS A 530 -39.12 30.86 -18.38
CA CYS A 530 -38.80 31.37 -19.73
C CYS A 530 -39.90 31.14 -20.79
N ALA A 531 -41.04 30.54 -20.44
CA ALA A 531 -42.11 30.20 -21.39
C ALA A 531 -43.25 31.24 -21.49
N ARG A 532 -43.04 32.49 -21.04
CA ARG A 532 -43.98 33.59 -21.31
C ARG A 532 -43.25 34.79 -21.90
N ALA A 533 -42.97 34.72 -23.19
CA ALA A 533 -42.81 35.92 -24.01
C ALA A 533 -44.22 36.47 -24.32
N PRO A 534 -44.46 37.79 -24.26
CA PRO A 534 -45.74 38.37 -24.65
C PRO A 534 -45.90 38.34 -26.18
N ALA A 535 -47.13 38.08 -26.63
CA ALA A 535 -47.51 38.04 -28.03
C ALA A 535 -47.21 39.38 -28.73
N VAL A 536 -46.56 39.29 -29.89
CA VAL A 536 -46.33 40.40 -30.81
C VAL A 536 -47.63 40.69 -31.55
N HIS A 537 -48.18 41.90 -31.39
CA HIS A 537 -49.23 42.45 -32.26
C HIS A 537 -48.65 42.72 -33.66
N PRO A 538 -49.38 42.43 -34.76
CA PRO A 538 -48.91 42.74 -36.10
C PRO A 538 -49.11 44.24 -36.39
N ALA A 539 -48.05 44.88 -36.89
CA ALA A 539 -48.07 46.25 -37.36
C ALA A 539 -48.77 46.36 -38.72
N ALA A 540 -49.57 47.42 -38.87
CA ALA A 540 -50.24 47.82 -40.10
C ALA A 540 -49.22 48.18 -41.20
N SER A 541 -49.49 47.73 -42.43
CA SER A 541 -48.77 48.08 -43.64
C SER A 541 -49.35 49.36 -44.28
N PRO A 542 -48.51 50.24 -44.89
CA PRO A 542 -48.99 51.36 -45.68
C PRO A 542 -49.25 50.93 -47.13
N GLY A 543 -50.35 51.42 -47.68
CA GLY A 543 -50.83 51.08 -49.02
C GLY A 543 -50.09 51.76 -50.17
N SER A 544 -50.28 51.19 -51.35
CA SER A 544 -50.23 51.86 -52.66
C SER A 544 -51.20 51.11 -53.61
N PRO A 545 -51.84 51.77 -54.59
CA PRO A 545 -53.15 51.37 -55.09
C PRO A 545 -53.13 50.60 -56.43
N ALA A 546 -54.34 50.12 -56.77
CA ALA A 546 -54.88 49.73 -58.08
C ALA A 546 -54.95 48.23 -58.40
N GLY A 547 -56.15 47.79 -58.77
CA GLY A 547 -56.40 46.53 -59.49
C GLY A 547 -57.69 45.82 -59.06
N ARG A 548 -58.72 45.84 -59.92
CA ARG A 548 -60.05 45.24 -59.75
C ARG A 548 -60.09 43.72 -60.04
N HIS A 549 -61.21 43.10 -59.66
CA HIS A 549 -61.82 41.84 -60.16
C HIS A 549 -61.13 40.54 -59.74
N GLU A 550 -61.78 39.40 -59.45
CA GLU A 550 -63.15 38.99 -59.11
C GLU A 550 -63.03 37.48 -58.75
N GLN A 551 -63.81 36.99 -57.78
CA GLN A 551 -64.30 35.61 -57.58
C GLN A 551 -63.33 34.38 -57.55
N ALA A 552 -63.16 33.81 -56.34
CA ALA A 552 -63.72 32.52 -55.84
C ALA A 552 -63.67 31.23 -56.70
N PRO A 553 -63.79 30.01 -56.11
CA PRO A 553 -63.27 29.53 -54.81
C PRO A 553 -62.79 28.04 -54.84
N GLU A 554 -62.55 27.47 -53.64
CA GLU A 554 -62.78 26.06 -53.26
C GLU A 554 -61.71 25.02 -53.72
N LEU A 555 -61.23 24.04 -52.94
CA LEU A 555 -61.69 23.32 -51.73
C LEU A 555 -60.49 22.63 -51.04
N GLU A 556 -60.66 22.35 -49.74
CA GLU A 556 -60.31 21.14 -48.96
C GLU A 556 -59.15 20.22 -49.44
N GLY A 557 -58.29 19.65 -48.59
CA GLY A 557 -58.40 19.28 -47.18
C GLY A 557 -57.74 17.90 -46.99
N ALA A 558 -57.18 17.68 -45.79
CA ALA A 558 -56.80 16.38 -45.20
C ALA A 558 -55.71 15.54 -45.91
N ALA A 559 -54.85 14.78 -45.25
CA ALA A 559 -54.78 14.28 -43.88
C ALA A 559 -53.33 14.11 -43.43
#